data_AF-A0A7W0ZLH2-F1
#
_entry.id   AF-A0A7W0ZLH2-F1
#
_cell.length_a   1.000
_cell.length_b   1.000
_cell.length_c   1.000
_cell.angle_alpha   90.00
_cell.angle_beta   90.00
_cell.angle_gamma   90.00
#
_symmetry.space_group_name_H-M   'P 1'
#
loop_
_entity.id
_entity.type
_entity.pdbx_description
1 polymer ?
#
loop_
_entity_poly.entity_id
_entity_poly.type
_entity_poly.pdbx_seq_one_letter_code
_entity_poly.pdbx_strand_id
1 'polypeptide(L)' 'MRFFKQVTGQSFVAYLNHFRIAKAQELLANTDKSISEVSQEVGFCDQSYFGLMFRKLTHTTPLHYKNHLRN' A
#
# COMPACT_ATOMS: atom_id res chain seq x y z
N MET A 1 15.94 -15.38 3.57
CA MET A 1 15.19 -14.40 4.38
C MET A 1 15.96 -13.82 5.57
N ARG A 2 16.81 -14.60 6.28
CA ARG A 2 17.56 -14.13 7.48
C ARG A 2 18.56 -13.00 7.19
N PHE A 3 19.25 -13.06 6.04
CA PHE A 3 20.25 -12.07 5.61
C PHE A 3 19.65 -10.67 5.39
N PHE A 4 18.50 -10.56 4.70
CA PHE A 4 17.86 -9.26 4.45
C PHE A 4 17.50 -8.54 5.75
N LYS A 5 16.92 -9.27 6.72
CA LYS A 5 16.58 -8.73 8.04
C LYS A 5 17.82 -8.33 8.85
N GLN A 6 18.94 -9.04 8.71
CA GLN A 6 20.20 -8.66 9.36
C GLN A 6 20.79 -7.36 8.80
N VAL A 7 20.63 -7.10 7.50
CA VAL A 7 21.18 -5.92 6.84
C VAL A 7 20.27 -4.70 6.96
N THR A 8 18.95 -4.87 6.83
CA THR A 8 17.98 -3.75 6.78
C THR A 8 17.19 -3.53 8.06
N GLY A 9 17.29 -4.44 9.04
CA GLY A 9 16.48 -4.44 10.25
C GLY A 9 15.00 -4.81 10.02
N GLN A 10 14.57 -5.00 8.77
CA GLN A 10 13.19 -5.30 8.38
C GLN A 10 13.11 -6.61 7.58
N SER A 11 11.96 -7.29 7.64
CA SER A 11 11.74 -8.39 6.69
C SER A 11 11.58 -7.83 5.28
N PHE A 12 11.98 -8.61 4.26
CA PHE A 12 11.73 -8.26 2.86
C PHE A 12 10.25 -7.93 2.60
N VAL A 13 9.35 -8.68 3.24
CA VAL A 13 7.89 -8.45 3.16
C VAL A 13 7.50 -7.07 3.71
N ALA A 14 8.09 -6.63 4.82
CA ALA A 14 7.80 -5.30 5.37
C ALA A 14 8.26 -4.19 4.42
N TYR A 15 9.49 -4.29 3.91
CA TYR A 15 10.02 -3.35 2.91
C TYR A 15 9.14 -3.31 1.65
N LEU A 16 8.77 -4.48 1.12
CA LEU A 16 7.92 -4.59 -0.05
C LEU A 16 6.54 -3.97 0.19
N ASN A 17 5.94 -4.20 1.37
CA ASN A 17 4.66 -3.59 1.71
C ASN A 17 4.77 -2.06 1.80
N HIS A 18 5.85 -1.52 2.39
CA HIS A 18 6.08 -0.06 2.38
C HIS A 18 6.17 0.50 0.96
N PHE A 19 6.94 -0.14 0.09
CA PHE A 19 7.07 0.27 -1.31
C PHE A 19 5.72 0.24 -2.04
N ARG A 20 4.95 -0.85 -1.88
CA ARG A 20 3.64 -1.01 -2.51
C ARG A 20 2.63 0.03 -2.03
N ILE A 21 2.59 0.32 -0.74
CA ILE A 21 1.69 1.33 -0.18
C ILE A 21 2.07 2.73 -0.67
N ALA A 22 3.37 3.06 -0.76
CA ALA A 22 3.81 4.34 -1.33
C ALA A 22 3.34 4.49 -2.79
N LYS A 23 3.48 3.44 -3.61
CA LYS A 23 2.97 3.45 -4.99
C LYS A 23 1.44 3.55 -5.06
N ALA A 24 0.73 2.90 -4.13
CA ALA A 24 -0.72 2.99 -4.04
C ALA A 24 -1.18 4.42 -3.74
N GLN A 25 -0.51 5.14 -2.85
CA GLN A 25 -0.81 6.56 -2.59
C GLN A 25 -0.66 7.42 -3.85
N GLU A 26 0.41 7.22 -4.62
CA GLU A 26 0.64 7.91 -5.90
C GLU A 26 -0.49 7.62 -6.90
N LEU A 27 -0.90 6.37 -7.05
CA LEU A 27 -1.99 5.99 -7.97
C LEU A 27 -3.33 6.57 -7.53
N LEU A 28 -3.63 6.58 -6.22
CA LEU A 28 -4.87 7.15 -5.68
C LEU A 28 -4.93 8.68 -5.84
N ALA A 29 -3.79 9.35 -5.86
CA ALA A 29 -3.69 10.79 -6.03
C ALA A 29 -3.78 11.23 -7.51
N ASN A 30 -3.23 10.44 -8.42
CA ASN A 30 -3.01 10.88 -9.80
C ASN A 30 -3.93 10.18 -10.82
N THR A 31 -4.82 9.28 -10.39
CA THR A 31 -5.67 8.52 -11.30
C THR A 31 -7.09 8.34 -10.75
N ASP A 32 -8.02 7.98 -11.64
CA ASP A 32 -9.40 7.66 -11.26
C ASP A 32 -9.64 6.19 -10.89
N LYS A 33 -8.61 5.35 -10.95
CA LYS A 33 -8.67 3.90 -10.67
C LYS A 33 -9.36 3.60 -9.36
N SER A 34 -10.23 2.60 -9.36
CA SER A 34 -10.89 2.08 -8.17
C SER A 34 -9.87 1.53 -7.18
N ILE A 35 -10.30 1.41 -5.91
CA ILE A 35 -9.44 0.84 -4.85
C ILE A 35 -9.02 -0.61 -5.20
N SER A 36 -9.87 -1.35 -5.90
CA SER A 36 -9.58 -2.73 -6.33
C SER A 36 -8.47 -2.77 -7.40
N GLU A 37 -8.58 -1.92 -8.42
CA GLU A 37 -7.58 -1.81 -9.48
C GLU A 37 -6.20 -1.41 -8.91
N VAL A 38 -6.17 -0.41 -8.02
CA VAL A 38 -4.91 -0.01 -7.36
C VAL A 38 -4.32 -1.15 -6.54
N SER A 39 -5.14 -1.89 -5.78
CA SER A 39 -4.69 -3.05 -5.00
C SER A 39 -4.01 -4.10 -5.88
N GLN A 40 -4.63 -4.45 -7.01
CA GLN A 40 -4.09 -5.44 -7.95
C GLN A 40 -2.81 -4.94 -8.62
N GLU A 41 -2.78 -3.67 -9.05
CA GLU A 41 -1.64 -3.08 -9.76
C GLU A 41 -0.38 -2.98 -8.90
N VAL A 42 -0.52 -2.66 -7.60
CA VAL A 42 0.62 -2.66 -6.68
C VAL A 42 0.96 -4.06 -6.16
N GLY A 43 0.28 -5.11 -6.64
CA GLY A 43 0.63 -6.50 -6.42
C GLY A 43 0.12 -7.11 -5.12
N PHE A 44 -1.00 -6.62 -4.58
CA PHE A 44 -1.74 -7.33 -3.53
C PHE A 44 -2.75 -8.29 -4.15
N CYS A 45 -2.63 -9.58 -3.80
CA CYS A 45 -3.57 -10.62 -4.23
C CYS A 45 -4.93 -10.55 -3.49
N ASP A 46 -4.94 -9.97 -2.30
CA ASP A 46 -6.13 -9.84 -1.45
C ASP A 46 -6.37 -8.37 -1.09
N GLN A 47 -7.56 -7.87 -1.44
CA GLN A 47 -7.94 -6.48 -1.22
C GLN A 47 -8.11 -6.17 0.27
N SER A 48 -8.52 -7.15 1.08
CA SER A 48 -8.67 -6.96 2.53
C SER A 48 -7.32 -6.73 3.21
N TYR A 49 -6.31 -7.52 2.84
CA TYR A 49 -4.93 -7.38 3.30
C TYR A 49 -4.30 -6.08 2.80
N PHE A 50 -4.56 -5.67 1.56
CA PHE A 50 -4.19 -4.35 1.07
C PHE A 50 -4.77 -3.24 1.97
N GLY A 51 -6.08 -3.26 2.24
CA GLY A 51 -6.73 -2.27 3.10
C GLY A 51 -6.14 -2.22 4.51
N LEU A 52 -5.86 -3.40 5.10
CA LEU A 52 -5.21 -3.53 6.40
C LEU A 52 -3.78 -2.94 6.39
N MET A 53 -2.96 -3.28 5.40
CA MET A 53 -1.58 -2.77 5.28
C MET A 53 -1.56 -1.27 4.98
N PHE A 54 -2.44 -0.80 4.10
CA PHE A 54 -2.58 0.62 3.80
C PHE A 54 -2.90 1.39 5.08
N ARG A 55 -3.94 0.99 5.82
CA ARG A 55 -4.32 1.63 7.09
C ARG A 55 -3.21 1.55 8.13
N LYS A 56 -2.50 0.43 8.22
CA LYS A 56 -1.38 0.28 9.16
C LYS A 56 -0.25 1.27 8.88
N LEU A 57 0.02 1.57 7.61
CA LEU A 57 1.17 2.38 7.20
C LEU A 57 0.83 3.86 6.97
N THR A 58 -0.43 4.19 6.65
CA THR A 58 -0.88 5.57 6.36
C THR A 58 -1.84 6.13 7.41
N HIS A 59 -2.24 5.31 8.40
CA HIS A 59 -3.22 5.63 9.43
C HIS A 59 -4.63 5.94 8.92
N THR A 60 -4.94 5.68 7.65
CA THR A 60 -6.27 5.88 7.06
C THR A 60 -6.61 4.78 6.05
N THR A 61 -7.88 4.64 5.66
CA THR A 61 -8.27 3.64 4.65
C THR A 61 -7.98 4.17 3.24
N PRO A 62 -7.75 3.30 2.24
CA PRO A 62 -7.55 3.72 0.85
C PRO A 62 -8.69 4.60 0.32
N LEU A 63 -9.94 4.27 0.66
CA LEU A 63 -11.12 5.01 0.25
C LEU A 63 -11.14 6.41 0.87
N HIS A 64 -10.90 6.51 2.19
CA HIS A 64 -10.87 7.80 2.87
C HIS A 64 -9.71 8.67 2.34
N TYR A 65 -8.54 8.08 2.11
CA TYR A 65 -7.40 8.74 1.50
C TYR A 65 -7.76 9.34 0.12
N LYS A 66 -8.35 8.54 -0.78
CA LYS A 66 -8.76 8.98 -2.11
C LYS A 66 -9.81 10.10 -2.06
N ASN A 67 -10.78 9.99 -1.17
CA ASN A 67 -11.82 11.02 -1.02
C ASN A 67 -11.25 12.33 -0.49
N HIS A 68 -10.28 12.28 0.43
CA HIS A 68 -9.65 13.47 0.99
C HIS A 68 -8.87 14.27 -0.07
N LEU A 69 -8.28 13.61 -1.07
CA LEU A 69 -7.54 14.26 -2.15
C LEU A 69 -8.42 14.95 -3.21
N ARG A 70 -9.73 14.66 -3.22
CA ARG A 70 -10.68 15.16 -4.24
C ARG A 70 -11.54 16.32 -3.75
N ASN A 71 -11.31 16.78 -2.51
CA ASN A 71 -11.90 18.00 -1.95
C ASN A 71 -11.00 19.19 -2.25
#